data_AF-A0A942VBX5-F1
#
_entry.id   AF-A0A942VBX5-F1
#
_cell.length_a   1.000
_cell.length_b   1.000
_cell.length_c   1.000
_cell.angle_alpha   90.00
_cell.angle_beta   90.00
_cell.angle_gamma   90.00
#
_symmetry.space_group_name_H-M   'P 1'
#
loop_
_entity.id
_entity.type
_entity.pdbx_description
1 polymer ?
#
loop_
_entity_poly.entity_id
_entity_poly.type
_entity_poly.pdbx_seq_one_letter_code
_entity_poly.pdbx_strand_id
1 'polypeptide(L)'
;MTKMPIYYAHELGVDLCLEIALFFFEARRNRGFSIADAAAKSGLSVNDVDELETRGGRYDFAKITNLLELYQLKMPMIPSNFKNMPIEISEKYFAC
;
A
#
# COMPACT_ATOMS: atom_id res chain seq x y z
N MET A 1 -16.03 11.93 -5.51
CA MET A 1 -14.74 11.34 -5.10
C MET A 1 -15.03 10.24 -4.10
N THR A 2 -14.67 9.00 -4.41
CA THR A 2 -14.69 7.90 -3.45
C THR A 2 -13.70 8.23 -2.32
N LYS A 3 -14.16 8.17 -1.07
CA LYS A 3 -13.30 8.43 0.09
C LYS A 3 -12.29 7.28 0.22
N MET A 4 -10.99 7.59 0.18
CA MET A 4 -9.95 6.58 0.37
C MET A 4 -10.01 6.03 1.79
N PRO A 5 -10.08 4.69 1.98
CA PRO A 5 -10.13 4.11 3.31
C PRO A 5 -8.76 4.22 4.01
N ILE A 6 -8.80 4.22 5.34
CA ILE A 6 -7.61 4.18 6.19
C ILE A 6 -7.85 3.05 7.17
N TYR A 7 -6.87 2.16 7.29
CA TYR A 7 -6.89 1.07 8.25
C TYR A 7 -5.72 1.19 9.21
N TYR A 8 -5.91 0.73 10.44
CA TYR A 8 -4.84 0.59 11.42
C TYR A 8 -4.43 -0.88 11.56
N ALA A 9 -3.19 -1.14 11.97
CA ALA A 9 -2.68 -2.52 12.07
C ALA A 9 -3.56 -3.45 12.92
N HIS A 10 -4.18 -2.93 13.97
CA HIS A 10 -5.08 -3.72 14.82
C HIS A 10 -6.38 -4.16 14.11
N GLU A 11 -6.75 -3.50 13.00
CA GLU A 11 -7.91 -3.86 12.17
C GLU A 11 -7.57 -4.91 11.10
N LEU A 12 -6.31 -4.97 10.67
CA LEU A 12 -5.85 -5.83 9.57
C LEU A 12 -5.27 -7.17 10.05
N GLY A 13 -4.74 -7.21 11.28
CA GLY A 13 -4.05 -8.39 11.80
C GLY A 13 -2.59 -8.49 11.33
N VAL A 14 -1.77 -9.18 12.12
CA VAL A 14 -0.31 -9.18 11.97
C VAL A 14 0.16 -9.76 10.63
N ASP A 15 -0.51 -10.81 10.15
CA ASP A 15 -0.12 -11.50 8.92
C ASP A 15 -0.34 -10.63 7.68
N LEU A 16 -1.52 -10.00 7.58
CA LEU A 16 -1.82 -9.08 6.48
C LEU A 16 -0.91 -7.84 6.52
N CYS A 17 -0.65 -7.31 7.72
CA CYS A 17 0.31 -6.22 7.90
C CYS A 17 1.70 -6.58 7.36
N LEU A 18 2.18 -7.79 7.66
CA LEU A 18 3.47 -8.28 7.17
C LEU A 18 3.47 -8.49 5.66
N GLU A 19 2.40 -9.05 5.11
CA GLU A 19 2.25 -9.28 3.67
C GLU A 19 2.31 -7.96 2.88
N ILE A 20 1.60 -6.93 3.35
CA ILE A 20 1.63 -5.58 2.76
C ILE A 20 3.06 -5.00 2.79
N ALA A 21 3.74 -5.13 3.92
CA ALA A 21 5.08 -4.59 4.10
C ALA A 21 6.10 -5.25 3.16
N LEU A 22 6.08 -6.59 3.10
CA LEU A 22 6.93 -7.35 2.19
C LEU A 22 6.65 -6.99 0.72
N PHE A 23 5.37 -6.90 0.34
CA PHE A 23 4.97 -6.53 -1.01
C PHE A 23 5.55 -5.17 -1.43
N PHE A 24 5.41 -4.12 -0.61
CA PHE A 24 5.91 -2.79 -0.97
C PHE A 24 7.44 -2.73 -0.98
N PHE A 25 8.09 -3.40 -0.02
CA PHE A 25 9.55 -3.50 0.04
C PHE A 25 10.12 -4.18 -1.21
N GLU A 26 9.57 -5.33 -1.58
CA GLU A 26 9.99 -6.07 -2.78
C GLU A 26 9.67 -5.30 -4.06
N ALA A 27 8.47 -4.72 -4.16
CA ALA A 27 8.06 -3.93 -5.31
C ALA A 27 9.07 -2.80 -5.57
N ARG A 28 9.41 -2.02 -4.54
CA ARG A 28 10.37 -0.92 -4.63
C ARG A 28 11.75 -1.41 -5.07
N ARG A 29 12.26 -2.46 -4.43
CA ARG A 29 13.58 -3.03 -4.74
C ARG A 29 13.67 -3.59 -6.15
N ASN A 30 12.63 -4.26 -6.62
CA ASN A 30 12.55 -4.81 -7.97
C ASN A 30 12.55 -3.72 -9.05
N ARG A 31 12.21 -2.48 -8.69
CA ARG A 31 12.30 -1.29 -9.56
C ARG A 31 13.62 -0.53 -9.42
N GLY A 32 14.51 -0.97 -8.54
CA GLY A 32 15.79 -0.34 -8.29
C GLY A 32 15.70 1.02 -7.60
N PHE A 33 14.58 1.31 -6.91
CA PHE A 33 14.39 2.58 -6.22
C PHE A 33 14.93 2.52 -4.79
N SER A 34 15.65 3.58 -4.39
CA SER A 34 15.81 3.88 -2.96
C SER A 34 14.47 4.32 -2.36
N ILE A 35 14.37 4.37 -1.02
CA ILE A 35 13.18 4.92 -0.35
C ILE A 35 12.97 6.39 -0.76
N ALA A 36 14.07 7.16 -0.88
CA ALA A 36 14.00 8.56 -1.30
C ALA A 36 13.49 8.72 -2.74
N ASP A 37 13.91 7.84 -3.66
CA ASP A 37 13.42 7.85 -5.04
C ASP A 37 11.93 7.54 -5.11
N ALA A 38 11.48 6.53 -4.37
CA ALA A 38 10.08 6.15 -4.29
C ALA A 38 9.23 7.32 -3.77
N ALA A 39 9.63 7.89 -2.63
CA ALA A 39 8.96 9.04 -2.02
C ALA A 39 8.84 10.23 -2.98
N ALA A 40 9.96 10.64 -3.60
CA ALA A 40 9.98 11.77 -4.54
C ALA A 40 9.09 11.51 -5.77
N LYS A 41 9.11 10.30 -6.33
CA LYS A 41 8.36 9.94 -7.54
C LYS A 41 6.86 9.72 -7.27
N SER A 42 6.48 9.29 -6.07
CA SER A 42 5.08 9.08 -5.68
C SER A 42 4.43 10.29 -5.01
N GLY A 43 5.20 11.36 -4.76
CA GLY A 43 4.74 12.54 -4.01
C GLY A 43 4.48 12.25 -2.53
N LEU A 44 5.13 11.23 -1.97
CA LEU A 44 5.03 10.86 -0.55
C LEU A 44 6.27 11.34 0.22
N SER A 45 6.20 11.33 1.55
CA SER A 45 7.40 11.48 2.37
C SER A 45 8.18 10.16 2.45
N VAL A 46 9.46 10.24 2.82
CA VAL A 46 10.29 9.05 3.12
C VAL A 46 9.63 8.21 4.22
N ASN A 47 9.08 8.85 5.26
CA ASN A 47 8.42 8.14 6.36
C ASN A 47 7.15 7.42 5.90
N ASP A 48 6.39 7.97 4.96
CA ASP A 48 5.20 7.27 4.44
C ASP A 48 5.56 5.95 3.76
N VAL A 49 6.66 5.94 3.01
CA VAL A 49 7.16 4.73 2.34
C VAL A 49 7.73 3.76 3.37
N ASP A 50 8.54 4.26 4.31
CA ASP A 50 9.15 3.45 5.37
C ASP A 50 8.10 2.78 6.28
N GLU A 51 7.07 3.51 6.69
CA GLU A 51 5.98 2.98 7.52
C GLU A 51 5.23 1.83 6.81
N LEU A 52 4.97 1.97 5.50
CA LEU A 52 4.33 0.89 4.73
C LEU A 52 5.21 -0.35 4.65
N GLU A 53 6.54 -0.19 4.54
CA GLU A 53 7.50 -1.29 4.41
C GLU A 53 7.94 -1.91 5.76
N THR A 54 7.62 -1.27 6.89
CA THR A 54 8.04 -1.71 8.23
C THR A 54 6.88 -2.10 9.16
N ARG A 55 5.64 -2.05 8.66
CA ARG A 55 4.39 -2.28 9.44
C ARG A 55 4.11 -1.15 10.45
N GLY A 56 4.39 0.09 10.07
CA GLY A 56 4.21 1.32 10.87
C GLY A 56 2.77 1.59 11.35
N GLY A 57 1.80 0.77 10.96
CA GLY A 57 0.55 0.63 11.66
C GLY A 57 -0.61 1.48 11.14
N ARG A 58 -0.38 2.31 10.12
CA ARG A 58 -1.41 3.05 9.39
C ARG A 58 -1.32 2.77 7.90
N TYR A 59 -2.40 2.26 7.33
CA TYR A 59 -2.54 1.86 5.94
C TYR A 59 -3.52 2.80 5.26
N ASP A 60 -2.98 3.91 4.76
CA ASP A 60 -3.73 4.96 4.08
C ASP A 60 -3.82 4.65 2.57
N PHE A 61 -5.02 4.33 2.08
CA PHE A 61 -5.17 3.90 0.69
C PHE A 61 -4.82 5.00 -0.32
N ALA A 62 -4.90 6.28 0.03
CA ALA A 62 -4.44 7.34 -0.87
C ALA A 62 -2.93 7.24 -1.12
N LYS A 63 -2.15 6.89 -0.09
CA LYS A 63 -0.69 6.72 -0.20
C LYS A 63 -0.33 5.42 -0.90
N ILE A 64 -1.01 4.34 -0.52
CA ILE A 64 -0.89 3.01 -1.15
C ILE A 64 -1.13 3.10 -2.65
N THR A 65 -2.19 3.78 -3.10
CA THR A 65 -2.47 3.91 -4.54
C THR A 65 -1.40 4.67 -5.29
N ASN A 66 -0.80 5.71 -4.70
CA ASN A 66 0.31 6.44 -5.34
C ASN A 66 1.53 5.53 -5.57
N LEU A 67 1.85 4.64 -4.61
CA LEU A 67 2.92 3.67 -4.77
C LEU A 67 2.56 2.58 -5.78
N LEU A 68 1.32 2.08 -5.76
CA LEU A 68 0.86 1.10 -6.75
C LEU A 68 0.90 1.66 -8.18
N GLU A 69 0.52 2.91 -8.38
CA GLU A 69 0.58 3.59 -9.68
C GLU A 69 2.03 3.81 -10.12
N LEU A 70 2.91 4.29 -9.22
CA LEU A 70 4.35 4.41 -9.50
C LEU A 70 4.96 3.06 -9.88
N TYR A 71 4.60 2.01 -9.15
CA TYR A 71 5.14 0.67 -9.34
C TYR A 71 4.46 -0.09 -10.48
N GLN A 72 3.35 0.43 -11.02
CA GLN A 72 2.50 -0.24 -12.01
C GLN A 72 2.09 -1.65 -11.57
N LEU A 73 1.65 -1.75 -10.31
CA LEU A 73 1.22 -3.01 -9.69
C LEU A 73 -0.20 -2.92 -9.15
N LYS A 74 -0.77 -4.10 -8.92
CA LYS A 74 -1.95 -4.30 -8.09
C LYS A 74 -1.57 -5.10 -6.84
N MET A 75 -2.31 -4.89 -5.76
CA MET A 75 -2.16 -5.69 -4.54
C MET A 75 -2.60 -7.14 -4.81
N PRO A 76 -1.78 -8.13 -4.43
CA PRO A 76 -2.15 -9.54 -4.55
C PRO A 76 -3.14 -10.02 -3.48
N MET A 77 -3.33 -9.23 -2.40
CA MET A 77 -4.18 -9.58 -1.26
C MET A 77 -5.67 -9.58 -1.61
N ILE A 78 -6.47 -10.33 -0.86
CA ILE A 78 -7.92 -10.38 -1.07
C ILE A 78 -8.58 -9.08 -0.56
N PRO A 79 -9.38 -8.35 -1.37
CA PRO A 79 -10.01 -7.10 -0.97
C PRO A 79 -10.89 -7.21 0.28
N SER A 80 -11.55 -8.35 0.50
CA SER A 80 -12.40 -8.61 1.67
C SER A 80 -11.66 -8.59 3.00
N ASN A 81 -10.33 -8.69 2.99
CA ASN A 81 -9.50 -8.52 4.18
C ASN A 81 -9.50 -7.06 4.68
N PHE A 82 -9.93 -6.12 3.85
CA PHE A 82 -10.06 -4.70 4.16
C PHE A 82 -11.53 -4.36 4.35
N LYS A 83 -11.95 -4.16 5.61
CA LYS A 83 -13.36 -3.91 5.95
C LYS A 83 -13.90 -2.69 5.19
N ASN A 84 -15.07 -2.84 4.56
CA ASN A 84 -15.74 -1.78 3.79
C ASN A 84 -14.88 -1.19 2.64
N MET A 85 -14.01 -1.98 2.01
CA MET A 85 -13.28 -1.58 0.81
C MET A 85 -14.24 -1.14 -0.29
N PRO A 86 -14.12 0.10 -0.84
CA PRO A 86 -14.94 0.54 -1.96
C PRO A 86 -14.70 -0.31 -3.22
N ILE A 87 -15.77 -0.62 -3.95
CA ILE A 87 -15.72 -1.50 -5.12
C ILE A 87 -14.81 -0.94 -6.22
N GLU A 88 -14.84 0.37 -6.45
CA GLU A 88 -14.03 1.00 -7.50
C GLU A 88 -12.52 0.95 -7.17
N ILE A 89 -12.17 0.98 -5.88
CA ILE A 89 -10.78 0.81 -5.42
C ILE A 89 -10.38 -0.66 -5.56
N SER A 90 -11.26 -1.57 -5.14
CA SER A 90 -11.07 -3.02 -5.26
C SER A 90 -10.73 -3.42 -6.70
N GLU A 91 -11.60 -3.08 -7.66
CA GLU A 91 -11.45 -3.43 -9.07
C GLU A 91 -10.17 -2.83 -9.70
N LYS A 92 -9.83 -1.60 -9.32
CA LYS A 92 -8.67 -0.91 -9.88
C LYS A 92 -7.34 -1.43 -9.33
N TYR A 93 -7.24 -1.64 -8.01
CA TYR A 93 -5.95 -1.79 -7.33
C TYR A 93 -5.67 -3.18 -6.77
N PHE A 94 -6.61 -4.12 -6.85
CA PHE A 94 -6.40 -5.51 -6.45
C PHE A 94 -6.37 -6.44 -7.66
N ALA A 95 -5.53 -7.47 -7.59
CA ALA A 95 -5.29 -8.41 -8.70
C ALA A 95 -6.30 -9.57 -8.75
N CYS A 96 -7.01 -9.81 -7.66
CA CYS A 96 -7.97 -10.90 -7.48
C CYS A 96 -9.42 -10.43 -7.60
#